data_AF-A0A7G8C0Q0-F1
#
_entry.id   AF-A0A7G8C0Q0-F1
#
_cell.length_a   1.000
_cell.length_b   1.000
_cell.length_c   1.000
_cell.angle_alpha   90.00
_cell.angle_beta   90.00
_cell.angle_gamma   90.00
#
_symmetry.space_group_name_H-M   'P 1'
#
loop_
_entity.id
_entity.type
_entity.pdbx_description
1 polymer ?
#
loop_
_entity_poly.entity_id
_entity_poly.type
_entity_poly.pdbx_seq_one_letter_code
_entity_poly.pdbx_strand_id
1 'polypeptide(L)'
;MIGSIVALASSLLLARAHPFGDARLDETPQQLQPIMQHASIPNAVRTTLESKCIDCHSIQPRLPFYARLAPISWLVERDIVEGRKAMNLSQWNSYSTDEQDAFREKILLETRSHKMPLPQYRLIHRGSIVTTPEIDAIARWVDDSSTPDPGTLNQEVSIAADAARGKDVFQHRCTGCHSLDQNREGPHLRGVYGREAGSVTGFDYSTALKQSHIHWDEHSLERWLTDPDAFVAGNNMDFHVVKPQERADVIAFLKTMP
;
A
#
# COMPACT_ATOMS: atom_id res chain seq x y z
N MET A 1 11.87 -18.77 -54.03
CA MET A 1 11.85 -19.49 -52.73
C MET A 1 12.78 -18.91 -51.66
N ILE A 2 13.82 -18.15 -51.99
CA ILE A 2 14.75 -17.59 -50.98
C ILE A 2 14.13 -16.38 -50.23
N GLY A 3 13.35 -15.54 -50.91
CA GLY A 3 12.70 -14.37 -50.29
C GLY A 3 11.67 -14.68 -49.20
N SER A 4 10.93 -15.80 -49.31
CA SER A 4 9.96 -16.21 -48.29
C SER A 4 10.61 -16.77 -47.03
N ILE A 5 11.80 -17.38 -47.15
CA ILE A 5 12.53 -17.96 -46.00
C ILE A 5 13.16 -16.83 -45.15
N VAL A 6 13.69 -15.78 -45.78
CA VAL A 6 14.28 -14.63 -45.07
C VAL A 6 13.21 -13.84 -44.30
N ALA A 7 12.02 -13.60 -44.89
CA ALA A 7 10.93 -12.90 -44.21
C ALA A 7 10.39 -13.65 -42.97
N LEU A 8 10.29 -14.98 -43.04
CA LEU A 8 9.91 -15.83 -41.90
C LEU A 8 10.98 -15.80 -40.79
N ALA A 9 12.26 -15.86 -41.15
CA ALA A 9 13.36 -15.81 -40.17
C ALA A 9 13.45 -14.46 -39.45
N SER A 10 13.26 -13.33 -40.15
CA SER A 10 13.25 -11.99 -39.51
C SER A 10 12.04 -11.78 -38.60
N SER A 11 10.88 -12.34 -38.94
CA SER A 11 9.66 -12.27 -38.12
C SER A 11 9.79 -13.11 -36.83
N LEU A 12 10.45 -14.26 -36.91
CA LEU A 12 10.79 -15.10 -35.75
C LEU A 12 11.81 -14.45 -34.80
N LEU A 13 12.77 -13.68 -35.32
CA LEU A 13 13.76 -12.96 -34.52
C LEU A 13 13.15 -11.77 -33.76
N LEU A 14 12.23 -11.01 -34.40
CA LEU A 14 11.52 -9.91 -33.74
C LEU A 14 10.55 -10.38 -32.66
N ALA A 15 9.94 -11.56 -32.83
CA ALA A 15 9.08 -12.18 -31.83
C ALA A 15 9.84 -12.62 -30.55
N ARG A 16 11.17 -12.75 -30.63
CA ARG A 16 12.08 -13.09 -29.51
C ARG A 16 12.75 -11.86 -28.88
N ALA A 17 12.50 -10.67 -29.43
CA ALA A 17 13.05 -9.42 -28.93
C ALA A 17 12.13 -8.84 -27.86
N HIS A 18 12.66 -8.59 -26.67
CA HIS A 18 11.96 -8.00 -25.53
C HIS A 18 12.59 -6.66 -25.15
N PRO A 19 12.43 -5.60 -25.97
CA PRO A 19 13.14 -4.34 -25.81
C PRO A 19 12.83 -3.60 -24.50
N PHE A 20 11.75 -3.98 -23.81
CA PHE A 20 11.29 -3.36 -22.57
C PHE A 20 11.24 -4.34 -21.38
N GLY A 21 11.93 -5.47 -21.50
CA GLY A 21 11.94 -6.54 -20.50
C GLY A 21 11.01 -7.69 -20.85
N ASP A 22 11.36 -8.89 -20.37
CA ASP A 22 10.67 -10.14 -20.67
C ASP A 22 9.58 -10.42 -19.62
N ALA A 23 8.31 -10.30 -20.03
CA ALA A 23 7.16 -10.65 -19.19
C ALA A 23 6.92 -12.17 -19.10
N ARG A 24 7.77 -12.98 -19.75
CA ARG A 24 7.74 -14.44 -19.82
C ARG A 24 6.40 -14.99 -20.30
N LEU A 25 5.89 -14.37 -21.37
CA LEU A 25 4.59 -14.71 -21.97
C LEU A 25 4.58 -16.08 -22.66
N ASP A 26 5.76 -16.65 -22.92
CA ASP A 26 5.98 -17.93 -23.60
C ASP A 26 6.11 -19.12 -22.62
N GLU A 27 6.15 -18.89 -21.29
CA GLU A 27 6.28 -19.97 -20.30
C GLU A 27 4.98 -20.78 -20.14
N THR A 28 5.07 -22.11 -20.20
CA THR A 28 3.91 -23.02 -20.10
C THR A 28 3.26 -22.93 -18.70
N PRO A 29 1.91 -22.88 -18.57
CA PRO A 29 1.19 -22.72 -17.29
C PRO A 29 1.32 -23.86 -16.26
N GLN A 30 2.32 -24.73 -16.34
CA GLN A 30 2.35 -26.03 -15.65
C GLN A 30 2.61 -25.98 -14.13
N GLN A 31 2.61 -24.78 -13.53
CA GLN A 31 2.63 -24.56 -12.08
C GLN A 31 1.52 -23.56 -11.71
N LEU A 32 0.27 -23.96 -11.89
CA LEU A 32 -0.89 -23.24 -11.37
C LEU A 32 -0.97 -23.50 -9.86
N GLN A 33 -0.25 -22.72 -9.07
CA GLN A 33 -0.69 -22.49 -7.69
C GLN A 33 -1.84 -21.50 -7.75
N PRO A 34 -3.02 -21.83 -7.22
CA PRO A 34 -4.13 -20.90 -7.20
C PRO A 34 -3.70 -19.62 -6.49
N ILE A 35 -3.78 -18.52 -7.24
CA ILE A 35 -3.39 -17.20 -6.77
C ILE A 35 -4.22 -16.91 -5.52
N MET A 36 -3.55 -16.55 -4.42
CA MET A 36 -4.21 -16.20 -3.16
C MET A 36 -5.01 -17.35 -2.51
N GLN A 37 -4.66 -18.63 -2.75
CA GLN A 37 -5.44 -19.78 -2.24
C GLN A 37 -5.61 -19.82 -0.71
N HIS A 38 -4.65 -19.24 0.02
CA HIS A 38 -4.61 -19.22 1.48
C HIS A 38 -4.79 -17.81 2.07
N ALA A 39 -5.04 -16.80 1.24
CA ALA A 39 -5.27 -15.45 1.72
C ALA A 39 -6.75 -15.28 2.13
N SER A 40 -6.99 -14.73 3.32
CA SER A 40 -8.30 -14.33 3.84
C SER A 40 -8.90 -13.21 2.97
N ILE A 41 -9.43 -13.58 1.81
CA ILE A 41 -9.96 -12.66 0.79
C ILE A 41 -11.39 -13.07 0.45
N PRO A 42 -12.37 -12.17 0.64
CA PRO A 42 -13.75 -12.40 0.27
C PRO A 42 -13.89 -12.80 -1.21
N ASN A 43 -14.80 -13.73 -1.52
CA ASN A 43 -14.98 -14.25 -2.87
C ASN A 43 -15.21 -13.13 -3.91
N ALA A 44 -16.00 -12.10 -3.57
CA ALA A 44 -16.26 -10.96 -4.44
C ALA A 44 -14.99 -10.19 -4.85
N VAL A 45 -14.04 -10.03 -3.91
CA VAL A 45 -12.76 -9.37 -4.18
C VAL A 45 -11.87 -10.28 -5.01
N ARG A 46 -11.79 -11.56 -4.65
CA ARG A 46 -11.03 -12.56 -5.42
C ARG A 46 -11.46 -12.58 -6.89
N THR A 47 -12.76 -12.63 -7.16
CA THR A 47 -13.29 -12.59 -8.53
C THR A 47 -12.90 -11.30 -9.26
N THR A 48 -12.90 -10.16 -8.57
CA THR A 48 -12.46 -8.89 -9.16
C THR A 48 -10.98 -8.94 -9.53
N LEU A 49 -10.11 -9.37 -8.61
CA LEU A 49 -8.67 -9.46 -8.85
C LEU A 49 -8.35 -10.45 -9.99
N GLU A 50 -8.98 -11.61 -9.99
CA GLU A 50 -8.83 -12.64 -11.04
C GLU A 50 -9.40 -12.23 -12.40
N SER A 51 -10.42 -11.38 -12.46
CA SER A 51 -11.01 -10.95 -13.73
C SER A 51 -10.40 -9.67 -14.28
N LYS A 52 -9.88 -8.78 -13.42
CA LYS A 52 -9.46 -7.42 -13.82
C LYS A 52 -7.97 -7.16 -13.65
N CYS A 53 -7.25 -7.89 -12.79
CA CYS A 53 -5.90 -7.52 -12.35
C CYS A 53 -4.81 -8.53 -12.74
N ILE A 54 -5.11 -9.84 -12.75
CA ILE A 54 -4.08 -10.88 -12.98
C ILE A 54 -3.43 -10.80 -14.36
N ASP A 55 -4.10 -10.24 -15.35
CA ASP A 55 -3.57 -10.15 -16.72
C ASP A 55 -2.33 -9.24 -16.81
N CYS A 56 -2.08 -8.40 -15.79
CA CYS A 56 -0.86 -7.60 -15.67
C CYS A 56 -0.11 -7.83 -14.36
N HIS A 57 -0.80 -8.06 -13.24
CA HIS A 57 -0.20 -8.17 -11.91
C HIS A 57 0.09 -9.62 -11.48
N SER A 58 0.04 -10.60 -12.37
CA SER A 58 0.39 -11.99 -12.07
C SER A 58 1.41 -12.53 -13.07
N ILE A 59 2.20 -13.53 -12.66
CA ILE A 59 3.10 -14.28 -13.55
C ILE A 59 2.36 -15.11 -14.60
N GLN A 60 1.03 -15.23 -14.53
CA GLN A 60 0.18 -15.99 -15.46
C GLN A 60 -0.87 -15.09 -16.13
N PRO A 61 -0.47 -14.20 -17.04
CA PRO A 61 -1.40 -13.26 -17.68
C PRO A 61 -2.23 -13.95 -18.75
N ARG A 62 -3.55 -13.69 -18.82
CA ARG A 62 -4.39 -14.22 -19.92
C ARG A 62 -4.43 -13.23 -21.05
N LEU A 63 -3.57 -13.46 -22.04
CA LEU A 63 -3.43 -12.54 -23.15
C LEU A 63 -4.25 -12.96 -24.37
N PRO A 64 -4.93 -12.01 -25.03
CA PRO A 64 -5.55 -12.27 -26.32
C PRO A 64 -4.48 -12.50 -27.38
N PHE A 65 -4.83 -13.21 -28.46
CA PHE A 65 -3.85 -13.62 -29.47
C PHE A 65 -3.06 -12.44 -30.09
N TYR A 66 -3.69 -11.26 -30.22
CA TYR A 66 -3.05 -10.08 -30.80
C TYR A 66 -1.94 -9.47 -29.91
N ALA A 67 -1.96 -9.75 -28.61
CA ALA A 67 -0.93 -9.31 -27.69
C ALA A 67 0.39 -10.10 -27.85
N ARG A 68 0.43 -11.11 -28.73
CA ARG A 68 1.65 -11.86 -29.09
C ARG A 68 2.31 -11.35 -30.38
N LEU A 69 1.74 -10.34 -31.03
CA LEU A 69 2.22 -9.82 -32.30
C LEU A 69 2.95 -8.50 -32.08
N ALA A 70 4.20 -8.41 -32.54
CA ALA A 70 4.96 -7.16 -32.51
C ALA A 70 4.31 -6.10 -33.45
N PRO A 71 4.34 -4.80 -33.09
CA PRO A 71 4.96 -4.21 -31.90
C PRO A 71 4.04 -4.17 -30.66
N ILE A 72 2.79 -4.66 -30.77
CA ILE A 72 1.82 -4.63 -29.67
C ILE A 72 2.32 -5.47 -28.49
N SER A 73 2.90 -6.64 -28.77
CA SER A 73 3.49 -7.49 -27.74
C SER A 73 4.52 -6.76 -26.87
N TRP A 74 5.37 -5.93 -27.46
CA TRP A 74 6.37 -5.17 -26.71
C TRP A 74 5.74 -4.13 -25.76
N LEU A 75 4.66 -3.47 -26.18
CA LEU A 75 3.95 -2.51 -25.34
C LEU A 75 3.23 -3.21 -24.19
N VAL A 76 2.58 -4.34 -24.48
CA VAL A 76 1.92 -5.17 -23.47
C VAL A 76 2.93 -5.74 -22.48
N GLU A 77 4.07 -6.25 -22.95
CA GLU A 77 5.16 -6.75 -22.12
C GLU A 77 5.70 -5.67 -21.18
N ARG A 78 5.96 -4.46 -21.70
CA ARG A 78 6.37 -3.32 -20.88
C ARG A 78 5.36 -3.07 -19.75
N ASP A 79 4.09 -2.97 -20.09
CA ASP A 79 3.03 -2.63 -19.12
C ASP A 79 2.86 -3.75 -18.08
N ILE A 80 3.01 -5.02 -18.47
CA ILE A 80 3.02 -6.16 -17.54
C ILE A 80 4.25 -6.13 -16.63
N VAL A 81 5.44 -5.89 -17.18
CA VAL A 81 6.69 -5.81 -16.40
C VAL A 81 6.61 -4.68 -15.38
N GLU A 82 6.21 -3.48 -15.79
CA GLU A 82 6.04 -2.35 -14.88
C GLU A 82 4.92 -2.59 -13.86
N GLY A 83 3.81 -3.19 -14.28
CA GLY A 83 2.72 -3.59 -13.38
C GLY A 83 3.19 -4.53 -12.28
N ARG A 84 3.96 -5.58 -12.63
CA ARG A 84 4.51 -6.55 -11.68
C ARG A 84 5.57 -5.98 -10.76
N LYS A 85 6.40 -5.04 -11.24
CA LYS A 85 7.35 -4.30 -10.39
C LYS A 85 6.62 -3.51 -9.31
N ALA A 86 5.48 -2.91 -9.65
CA ALA A 86 4.67 -2.16 -8.71
C ALA A 86 3.90 -3.05 -7.72
N MET A 87 3.44 -4.23 -8.16
CA MET A 87 2.75 -5.24 -7.34
C MET A 87 2.60 -6.57 -8.10
N ASN A 88 2.91 -7.71 -7.46
CA ASN A 88 2.73 -9.04 -8.05
C ASN A 88 1.82 -9.94 -7.18
N LEU A 89 0.57 -10.14 -7.62
CA LEU A 89 -0.44 -10.96 -6.94
C LEU A 89 -0.04 -12.43 -6.81
N SER A 90 0.84 -12.94 -7.68
CA SER A 90 1.36 -14.31 -7.52
C SER A 90 2.30 -14.45 -6.32
N GLN A 91 2.83 -13.32 -5.81
CA GLN A 91 3.67 -13.24 -4.62
C GLN A 91 2.88 -12.83 -3.37
N TRP A 92 1.55 -12.80 -3.44
CA TRP A 92 0.71 -12.30 -2.34
C TRP A 92 1.06 -12.91 -0.98
N ASN A 93 1.19 -14.24 -0.93
CA ASN A 93 1.48 -14.96 0.32
C ASN A 93 2.94 -14.83 0.79
N SER A 94 3.85 -14.31 -0.04
CA SER A 94 5.24 -14.06 0.36
C SER A 94 5.47 -12.66 0.91
N TYR A 95 4.52 -11.74 0.71
CA TYR A 95 4.58 -10.40 1.29
C TYR A 95 4.28 -10.43 2.79
N SER A 96 4.89 -9.53 3.53
CA SER A 96 4.53 -9.29 4.94
C SER A 96 3.09 -8.81 5.07
N THR A 97 2.53 -8.86 6.27
CA THR A 97 1.21 -8.30 6.57
C THR A 97 1.13 -6.82 6.17
N ASP A 98 2.15 -6.04 6.50
CA ASP A 98 2.20 -4.60 6.22
C ASP A 98 2.30 -4.31 4.72
N GLU A 99 3.08 -5.12 4.00
CA GLU A 99 3.15 -5.05 2.54
C GLU A 99 1.80 -5.40 1.90
N GLN A 100 1.14 -6.46 2.38
CA GLN A 100 -0.20 -6.83 1.91
C GLN A 100 -1.21 -5.71 2.18
N ASP A 101 -1.16 -5.06 3.34
CA ASP A 101 -2.08 -3.97 3.68
C ASP A 101 -1.80 -2.71 2.87
N ALA A 102 -0.53 -2.36 2.65
CA ALA A 102 -0.15 -1.29 1.73
C ALA A 102 -0.64 -1.58 0.30
N PHE A 103 -0.57 -2.83 -0.16
CA PHE A 103 -1.12 -3.22 -1.46
C PHE A 103 -2.64 -3.12 -1.50
N ARG A 104 -3.36 -3.52 -0.43
CA ARG A 104 -4.83 -3.36 -0.34
C ARG A 104 -5.23 -1.90 -0.46
N GLU A 105 -4.61 -1.02 0.32
CA GLU A 105 -4.88 0.42 0.28
C GLU A 105 -4.58 1.01 -1.10
N LYS A 106 -3.44 0.63 -1.70
CA LYS A 106 -3.06 1.07 -3.05
C LYS A 106 -4.04 0.59 -4.11
N ILE A 107 -4.50 -0.66 -4.05
CA ILE A 107 -5.53 -1.19 -4.96
C ILE A 107 -6.80 -0.37 -4.84
N LEU A 108 -7.26 -0.07 -3.62
CA LEU A 108 -8.45 0.75 -3.39
C LEU A 108 -8.29 2.17 -3.97
N LEU A 109 -7.14 2.80 -3.72
CA LEU A 109 -6.86 4.16 -4.21
C LEU A 109 -6.84 4.23 -5.74
N GLU A 110 -6.13 3.32 -6.40
CA GLU A 110 -5.97 3.30 -7.86
C GLU A 110 -7.27 2.93 -8.58
N THR A 111 -8.10 2.06 -8.00
CA THR A 111 -9.41 1.70 -8.55
C THR A 111 -10.45 2.79 -8.35
N ARG A 112 -10.51 3.42 -7.16
CA ARG A 112 -11.38 4.58 -6.89
C ARG A 112 -11.04 5.79 -7.75
N SER A 113 -9.75 6.05 -7.96
CA SER A 113 -9.29 7.14 -8.84
C SER A 113 -9.38 6.80 -10.33
N HIS A 114 -9.87 5.61 -10.68
CA HIS A 114 -9.99 5.11 -12.05
C HIS A 114 -8.67 5.14 -12.84
N LYS A 115 -7.52 5.10 -12.14
CA LYS A 115 -6.21 4.98 -12.76
C LYS A 115 -5.91 3.53 -13.14
N MET A 116 -6.49 2.58 -12.41
CA MET A 116 -6.39 1.16 -12.69
C MET A 116 -7.77 0.51 -12.98
N PRO A 117 -7.88 -0.31 -14.04
CA PRO A 117 -6.88 -0.52 -15.11
C PRO A 117 -6.65 0.74 -15.95
N LEU A 118 -5.49 0.79 -16.61
CA LEU A 118 -5.05 1.93 -17.41
C LEU A 118 -6.18 2.46 -18.34
N PRO A 119 -6.44 3.77 -18.40
CA PRO A 119 -7.54 4.33 -19.19
C PRO A 119 -7.56 3.86 -20.65
N GLN A 120 -6.38 3.81 -21.30
CA GLN A 120 -6.25 3.34 -22.69
C GLN A 120 -6.62 1.86 -22.85
N TYR A 121 -6.36 1.04 -21.83
CA TYR A 121 -6.70 -0.38 -21.85
C TYR A 121 -8.23 -0.57 -21.78
N ARG A 122 -8.90 0.22 -20.94
CA ARG A 122 -10.37 0.17 -20.76
C ARG A 122 -11.15 0.56 -22.01
N LEU A 123 -10.57 1.34 -22.92
CA LEU A 123 -11.23 1.74 -24.19
C LEU A 123 -11.56 0.53 -25.07
N ILE A 124 -10.64 -0.43 -25.14
CA ILE A 124 -10.75 -1.65 -25.96
C ILE A 124 -11.18 -2.86 -25.13
N HIS A 125 -10.90 -2.86 -23.82
CA HIS A 125 -11.26 -3.91 -22.87
C HIS A 125 -12.30 -3.41 -21.87
N ARG A 126 -13.51 -3.09 -22.32
CA ARG A 126 -14.57 -2.61 -21.38
C ARG A 126 -14.87 -3.58 -20.25
N GLY A 127 -14.69 -4.88 -20.49
CA GLY A 127 -14.80 -5.92 -19.46
C GLY A 127 -13.79 -5.78 -18.32
N SER A 128 -12.72 -5.00 -18.46
CA SER A 128 -11.73 -4.74 -17.40
C SER A 128 -12.08 -3.56 -16.50
N ILE A 129 -13.14 -2.80 -16.81
CA ILE A 129 -13.60 -1.72 -15.94
C ILE A 129 -13.99 -2.32 -14.59
N VAL A 130 -13.41 -1.76 -13.51
CA VAL A 130 -13.82 -2.05 -12.14
C VAL A 130 -15.03 -1.18 -11.83
N THR A 131 -16.14 -1.83 -11.55
CA THR A 131 -17.46 -1.22 -11.30
C THR A 131 -17.57 -0.74 -9.86
N THR A 132 -18.55 0.13 -9.58
CA THR A 132 -18.80 0.62 -8.21
C THR A 132 -19.02 -0.52 -7.20
N PRO A 133 -19.83 -1.57 -7.48
CA PRO A 133 -19.98 -2.68 -6.54
C PRO A 133 -18.68 -3.45 -6.26
N GLU A 134 -17.81 -3.57 -7.27
CA GLU A 134 -16.49 -4.20 -7.13
C GLU A 134 -15.55 -3.31 -6.29
N ILE A 135 -15.55 -1.99 -6.51
CA ILE A 135 -14.82 -1.01 -5.68
C ILE A 135 -15.30 -1.06 -4.23
N ASP A 136 -16.61 -1.15 -4.00
CA ASP A 136 -17.17 -1.23 -2.65
C ASP A 136 -16.80 -2.54 -1.94
N ALA A 137 -16.69 -3.63 -2.70
CA ALA A 137 -16.21 -4.90 -2.16
C ALA A 137 -14.72 -4.82 -1.78
N ILE A 138 -13.90 -4.17 -2.60
CA ILE A 138 -12.49 -3.91 -2.28
C ILE A 138 -12.40 -3.00 -1.05
N ALA A 139 -13.21 -1.95 -0.96
CA ALA A 139 -13.23 -1.03 0.17
C ALA A 139 -13.52 -1.76 1.48
N ARG A 140 -14.59 -2.56 1.51
CA ARG A 140 -14.92 -3.40 2.67
C ARG A 140 -13.78 -4.36 3.03
N TRP A 141 -13.10 -4.92 2.04
CA TRP A 141 -11.96 -5.80 2.29
C TRP A 141 -10.75 -5.09 2.88
N VAL A 142 -10.50 -3.82 2.51
CA VAL A 142 -9.46 -2.98 3.13
C VAL A 142 -9.85 -2.61 4.57
N ASP A 143 -11.12 -2.32 4.79
CA ASP A 143 -11.65 -2.01 6.13
C ASP A 143 -11.60 -3.25 7.04
N ASP A 144 -11.97 -4.43 6.52
CA ASP A 144 -11.93 -5.72 7.23
C ASP A 144 -10.50 -6.25 7.44
N SER A 145 -9.56 -5.93 6.56
CA SER A 145 -8.14 -6.23 6.80
C SER A 145 -7.49 -5.26 7.79
N SER A 146 -8.10 -4.09 7.98
CA SER A 146 -7.74 -3.17 9.06
C SER A 146 -8.20 -3.65 10.44
N THR A 147 -9.05 -4.69 10.50
CA THR A 147 -9.30 -5.47 11.73
C THR A 147 -8.29 -6.61 11.86
N PRO A 148 -7.67 -6.81 13.04
CA PRO A 148 -6.67 -7.87 13.24
C PRO A 148 -7.19 -9.26 12.86
N ASP A 149 -6.38 -10.03 12.13
CA ASP A 149 -6.67 -11.37 11.63
C ASP A 149 -7.01 -12.37 12.77
N PRO A 150 -8.18 -13.03 12.77
CA PRO A 150 -8.50 -14.15 13.68
C PRO A 150 -7.71 -15.43 13.36
N GLY A 151 -6.76 -15.42 12.42
CA GLY A 151 -5.78 -16.49 12.20
C GLY A 151 -4.62 -16.53 13.21
N THR A 152 -4.42 -15.47 13.99
CA THR A 152 -3.41 -15.40 15.06
C THR A 152 -3.97 -15.88 16.41
N LEU A 153 -4.78 -16.95 16.41
CA LEU A 153 -5.43 -17.47 17.64
C LEU A 153 -4.49 -18.21 18.61
N ASN A 154 -3.18 -17.95 18.54
CA ASN A 154 -2.26 -18.30 19.62
C ASN A 154 -1.55 -17.08 20.23
N GLN A 155 -1.95 -15.85 19.88
CA GLN A 155 -1.72 -14.71 20.76
C GLN A 155 -3.06 -14.06 21.08
N GLU A 156 -3.36 -14.01 22.37
CA GLU A 156 -4.44 -13.21 22.93
C GLU A 156 -4.42 -11.83 22.26
N VAL A 157 -5.51 -11.44 21.60
CA VAL A 157 -5.71 -10.07 21.12
C VAL A 157 -5.78 -9.18 22.35
N SER A 158 -4.60 -8.69 22.72
CA SER A 158 -4.45 -7.61 23.66
C SER A 158 -4.95 -6.35 22.96
N ILE A 159 -6.13 -5.88 23.38
CA ILE A 159 -6.60 -4.49 23.19
C ILE A 159 -5.60 -3.48 23.82
N ALA A 160 -4.60 -3.95 24.57
CA ALA A 160 -3.57 -3.08 25.10
C ALA A 160 -2.64 -2.57 23.99
N ALA A 161 -2.16 -1.36 24.22
CA ALA A 161 -1.18 -0.69 23.39
C ALA A 161 0.10 -1.54 23.22
N ASP A 162 0.62 -1.58 21.99
CA ASP A 162 1.82 -2.33 21.63
C ASP A 162 2.89 -1.40 21.04
N ALA A 163 4.08 -1.40 21.66
CA ALA A 163 5.17 -0.53 21.27
C ALA A 163 5.84 -0.93 19.94
N ALA A 164 5.78 -2.20 19.54
CA ALA A 164 6.31 -2.64 18.25
C ALA A 164 5.41 -2.13 17.12
N ARG A 165 4.09 -2.34 17.22
CA ARG A 165 3.13 -1.74 16.27
C ARG A 165 3.22 -0.21 16.28
N GLY A 166 3.41 0.39 17.46
CA GLY A 166 3.58 1.83 17.59
C GLY A 166 4.80 2.39 16.87
N LYS A 167 5.89 1.61 16.80
CA LYS A 167 7.07 1.96 16.02
C LYS A 167 6.74 2.05 14.54
N ASP A 168 5.95 1.12 14.03
CA ASP A 168 5.54 1.10 12.62
C ASP A 168 4.61 2.28 12.32
N VAL A 169 3.62 2.55 13.20
CA VAL A 169 2.79 3.77 13.12
C VAL A 169 3.67 5.02 13.07
N PHE A 170 4.66 5.14 13.97
CA PHE A 170 5.59 6.26 13.97
C PHE A 170 6.34 6.40 12.63
N GLN A 171 6.87 5.29 12.11
CA GLN A 171 7.60 5.26 10.85
C GLN A 171 6.76 5.72 9.67
N HIS A 172 5.52 5.25 9.57
CA HIS A 172 4.66 5.53 8.42
C HIS A 172 3.91 6.86 8.51
N ARG A 173 3.56 7.31 9.72
CA ARG A 173 2.71 8.48 9.92
C ARG A 173 3.47 9.72 10.39
N CYS A 174 4.52 9.55 11.20
CA CYS A 174 5.17 10.68 11.89
C CYS A 174 6.48 11.12 11.25
N THR A 175 7.22 10.22 10.58
CA THR A 175 8.59 10.52 10.13
C THR A 175 8.70 11.53 8.98
N GLY A 176 7.59 11.83 8.31
CA GLY A 176 7.52 12.91 7.32
C GLY A 176 7.90 14.26 7.93
N CYS A 177 7.40 14.55 9.14
CA CYS A 177 7.60 15.84 9.81
C CYS A 177 8.53 15.71 11.02
N HIS A 178 8.57 14.57 11.68
CA HIS A 178 9.34 14.36 12.91
C HIS A 178 10.50 13.40 12.72
N SER A 179 11.43 13.43 13.67
CA SER A 179 12.36 12.33 13.91
C SER A 179 12.49 12.11 15.41
N LEU A 180 13.15 11.02 15.83
CA LEU A 180 13.39 10.81 17.26
C LEU A 180 14.40 11.83 17.80
N ASP A 181 15.44 12.16 17.04
CA ASP A 181 16.64 12.81 17.59
C ASP A 181 16.95 14.20 17.01
N GLN A 182 16.27 14.60 15.93
CA GLN A 182 16.53 15.86 15.24
C GLN A 182 15.23 16.63 14.99
N ASN A 183 15.29 17.95 15.17
CA ASN A 183 14.23 18.86 14.76
C ASN A 183 14.16 18.90 13.22
N ARG A 184 12.94 18.92 12.68
CA ARG A 184 12.63 19.02 11.25
C ARG A 184 11.48 20.01 11.07
N GLU A 185 10.47 19.68 10.27
CA GLU A 185 9.20 20.40 10.21
C GLU A 185 8.48 20.36 11.57
N GLY A 186 8.59 19.24 12.29
CA GLY A 186 8.22 19.10 13.70
C GLY A 186 9.44 18.93 14.62
N PRO A 187 9.29 19.13 15.94
CA PRO A 187 10.36 18.91 16.92
C PRO A 187 10.75 17.44 17.03
N HIS A 188 11.93 17.16 17.58
CA HIS A 188 12.33 15.78 17.88
C HIS A 188 11.42 15.14 18.95
N LEU A 189 11.19 13.83 18.84
CA LEU A 189 10.22 13.10 19.66
C LEU A 189 10.80 12.11 20.67
N ARG A 190 12.12 11.87 20.69
CA ARG A 190 12.76 11.18 21.83
C ARG A 190 12.56 11.98 23.10
N GLY A 191 12.21 11.28 24.18
CA GLY A 191 11.89 11.85 25.48
C GLY A 191 10.64 12.73 25.45
N VAL A 192 9.72 12.53 24.51
CA VAL A 192 8.48 13.33 24.48
C VAL A 192 7.55 12.95 25.61
N TYR A 193 7.47 11.66 25.98
CA TYR A 193 6.64 11.21 27.09
C TYR A 193 7.19 11.76 28.42
N GLY A 194 6.34 12.45 29.17
CA GLY A 194 6.66 13.18 30.40
C GLY A 194 7.15 14.62 30.19
N ARG A 195 7.49 15.02 28.97
CA ARG A 195 8.04 16.34 28.67
C ARG A 195 6.94 17.40 28.59
N GLU A 196 7.27 18.63 28.99
CA GLU A 196 6.38 19.78 28.81
C GLU A 196 6.23 20.12 27.32
N ALA A 197 5.01 20.43 26.87
CA ALA A 197 4.73 20.85 25.51
C ALA A 197 5.46 22.16 25.17
N GLY A 198 5.94 22.26 23.93
CA GLY A 198 6.64 23.47 23.48
C GLY A 198 8.04 23.70 24.06
N SER A 199 8.65 22.69 24.71
CA SER A 199 9.91 22.86 25.47
C SER A 199 11.19 22.45 24.76
N VAL A 200 11.13 21.86 23.56
CA VAL A 200 12.35 21.47 22.82
C VAL A 200 13.14 22.71 22.40
N THR A 201 14.38 22.81 22.87
CA THR A 201 15.29 23.90 22.53
C THR A 201 15.56 23.94 21.02
N GLY A 202 15.51 25.15 20.45
CA GLY A 202 15.83 25.38 19.04
C GLY A 202 14.74 24.97 18.06
N PHE A 203 13.52 24.64 18.52
CA PHE A 203 12.35 24.49 17.66
C PHE A 203 11.38 25.66 17.88
N ASP A 204 10.84 26.22 16.79
CA ASP A 204 9.90 27.34 16.89
C ASP A 204 8.45 26.85 16.94
N TYR A 205 7.94 26.70 18.16
CA TYR A 205 6.55 26.30 18.40
C TYR A 205 5.56 27.46 18.21
N SER A 206 4.31 27.12 17.93
CA SER A 206 3.19 28.06 18.03
C SER A 206 3.11 28.68 19.42
N THR A 207 2.66 29.94 19.49
CA THR A 207 2.41 30.61 20.77
C THR A 207 1.41 29.82 21.62
N ALA A 208 0.37 29.26 20.99
CA ALA A 208 -0.64 28.45 21.67
C ALA A 208 -0.03 27.22 22.38
N LEU A 209 0.85 26.48 21.71
CA LEU A 209 1.43 25.26 22.30
C LEU A 209 2.45 25.61 23.40
N LYS A 210 3.26 26.68 23.22
CA LYS A 210 4.18 27.20 24.26
C LYS A 210 3.45 27.61 25.54
N GLN A 211 2.22 28.11 25.43
CA GLN A 211 1.41 28.60 26.56
C GLN A 211 0.42 27.56 27.12
N SER A 212 0.41 26.34 26.57
CA SER A 212 -0.57 25.32 26.93
C SER A 212 -0.35 24.71 28.32
N HIS A 213 0.88 24.76 28.85
CA HIS A 213 1.29 24.11 30.11
C HIS A 213 0.96 22.61 30.17
N ILE A 214 0.87 21.96 29.01
CA ILE A 214 0.59 20.52 28.90
C ILE A 214 1.88 19.76 29.21
N HIS A 215 1.77 18.72 30.04
CA HIS A 215 2.76 17.64 30.08
C HIS A 215 2.28 16.51 29.19
N TRP A 216 3.17 15.96 28.37
CA TRP A 216 2.84 14.84 27.52
C TRP A 216 2.75 13.57 28.35
N ASP A 217 1.55 13.08 28.55
CA ASP A 217 1.24 11.79 29.15
C ASP A 217 0.31 11.02 28.21
N GLU A 218 -0.12 9.84 28.64
CA GLU A 218 -1.00 9.00 27.83
C GLU A 218 -2.31 9.70 27.46
N HIS A 219 -2.89 10.49 28.38
CA HIS A 219 -4.17 11.16 28.17
C HIS A 219 -4.04 12.42 27.30
N SER A 220 -2.97 13.21 27.48
CA SER A 220 -2.72 14.39 26.66
C SER A 220 -2.25 14.02 25.26
N LEU A 221 -1.44 12.97 25.09
CA LEU A 221 -1.06 12.47 23.77
C LEU A 221 -2.25 11.86 23.03
N GLU A 222 -3.14 11.13 23.71
CA GLU A 222 -4.35 10.58 23.08
C GLU A 222 -5.25 11.69 22.52
N ARG A 223 -5.50 12.75 23.31
CA ARG A 223 -6.29 13.90 22.86
C ARG A 223 -5.62 14.67 21.74
N TRP A 224 -4.30 14.90 21.87
CA TRP A 224 -3.50 15.57 20.85
C TRP A 224 -3.51 14.83 19.51
N LEU A 225 -3.29 13.52 19.52
CA LEU A 225 -3.29 12.72 18.31
C LEU A 225 -4.70 12.49 17.74
N THR A 226 -5.75 12.67 18.54
CA THR A 226 -7.14 12.61 18.06
C THR A 226 -7.51 13.85 17.25
N ASP A 227 -7.26 15.03 17.80
CA ASP A 227 -7.58 16.31 17.17
C ASP A 227 -6.74 17.44 17.81
N PRO A 228 -5.58 17.80 17.22
CA PRO A 228 -4.71 18.84 17.75
C PRO A 228 -5.38 20.21 17.83
N ASP A 229 -6.22 20.55 16.84
CA ASP A 229 -6.87 21.85 16.75
C ASP A 229 -7.98 22.00 17.78
N ALA A 230 -8.73 20.95 18.05
CA ALA A 230 -9.69 20.92 19.15
C ALA A 230 -9.00 20.90 20.52
N PHE A 231 -7.84 20.26 20.64
CA PHE A 231 -7.14 20.16 21.93
C PHE A 231 -6.37 21.44 22.29
N VAL A 232 -5.66 22.03 21.32
CA VAL A 232 -4.94 23.30 21.46
C VAL A 232 -5.19 24.17 20.22
N ALA A 233 -6.21 25.02 20.29
CA ALA A 233 -6.55 25.92 19.20
C ALA A 233 -5.38 26.85 18.83
N GLY A 234 -5.06 26.96 17.54
CA GLY A 234 -3.94 27.78 17.04
C GLY A 234 -2.57 27.10 17.19
N ASN A 235 -2.54 25.78 17.33
CA ASN A 235 -1.32 25.00 17.14
C ASN A 235 -0.93 24.92 15.64
N ASN A 236 0.30 24.47 15.36
CA ASN A 236 0.82 24.41 13.98
C ASN A 236 0.85 22.98 13.40
N MET A 237 0.38 21.96 14.14
CA MET A 237 0.42 20.57 13.72
C MET A 237 -0.91 20.16 13.05
N ASP A 238 -0.96 20.24 11.72
CA ASP A 238 -2.11 19.84 10.90
C ASP A 238 -2.06 18.33 10.56
N PHE A 239 -2.14 17.49 11.60
CA PHE A 239 -2.11 16.04 11.46
C PHE A 239 -2.83 15.35 12.61
N HIS A 240 -3.63 14.32 12.32
CA HIS A 240 -4.28 13.49 13.34
C HIS A 240 -4.24 12.00 12.97
N VAL A 241 -4.35 11.15 13.99
CA VAL A 241 -4.39 9.68 13.85
C VAL A 241 -5.81 9.21 14.15
N VAL A 242 -6.54 8.86 13.09
CA VAL A 242 -7.97 8.53 13.14
C VAL A 242 -8.24 7.29 14.01
N LYS A 243 -7.43 6.24 13.85
CA LYS A 243 -7.66 4.93 14.50
C LYS A 243 -7.21 4.96 15.98
N PRO A 244 -8.10 4.68 16.95
CA PRO A 244 -7.74 4.67 18.38
C PRO A 244 -6.61 3.72 18.74
N GLN A 245 -6.56 2.54 18.11
CA GLN A 245 -5.49 1.57 18.36
C GLN A 245 -4.13 2.10 17.89
N GLU A 246 -4.06 2.77 16.74
CA GLU A 246 -2.80 3.36 16.24
C GLU A 246 -2.30 4.45 17.19
N ARG A 247 -3.20 5.24 17.79
CA ARG A 247 -2.84 6.22 18.83
C ARG A 247 -2.28 5.53 20.08
N ALA A 248 -2.99 4.54 20.60
CA ALA A 248 -2.55 3.78 21.76
C ALA A 248 -1.16 3.17 21.53
N ASP A 249 -0.97 2.51 20.38
CA ASP A 249 0.28 1.86 20.00
C ASP A 249 1.43 2.87 19.87
N VAL A 250 1.25 3.98 19.14
CA VAL A 250 2.33 5.00 19.00
C VAL A 250 2.67 5.66 20.34
N ILE A 251 1.70 5.86 21.23
CA ILE A 251 1.94 6.33 22.60
C ILE A 251 2.79 5.32 23.37
N ALA A 252 2.49 4.02 23.28
CA ALA A 252 3.31 2.97 23.87
C ALA A 252 4.72 2.94 23.31
N PHE A 253 4.90 3.15 22.01
CA PHE A 253 6.22 3.28 21.40
C PHE A 253 6.99 4.50 21.95
N LEU A 254 6.37 5.67 22.01
CA LEU A 254 7.00 6.88 22.53
C LEU A 254 7.39 6.75 24.02
N LYS A 255 6.63 5.98 24.82
CA LYS A 255 7.01 5.60 26.20
C LYS A 255 8.33 4.82 26.26
N THR A 256 8.69 4.06 25.21
CA THR A 256 9.97 3.32 25.14
C THR A 256 11.15 4.17 24.69
N MET A 257 10.92 5.44 24.35
CA MET A 257 11.93 6.38 23.87
C MET A 257 12.16 7.50 24.89
N PRO A 258 12.83 7.21 26.04
CA PRO A 258 13.17 8.25 27.02
C PRO A 258 14.21 9.24 26.49
#